data_AF-A0A960PU01-F1
#
_entry.id   AF-A0A960PU01-F1
#
_cell.length_a   1.000
_cell.length_b   1.000
_cell.length_c   1.000
_cell.angle_alpha   90.00
_cell.angle_beta   90.00
_cell.angle_gamma   90.00
#
_symmetry.space_group_name_H-M   'P 1'
#
loop_
_entity.id
_entity.type
_entity.pdbx_description
1 polymer ?
#
loop_
_entity_poly.entity_id
_entity_poly.type
_entity_poly.pdbx_seq_one_letter_code
_entity_poly.pdbx_strand_id
1 'polypeptide(L)'
;MGLDVHQLIGRRPEEVAWVDLVGLPLPPPSEIDEIRTYHAFPGLGFELISEPPDVGAARVVVSIMLYSGRDRTDGFERFEGELPWGLSFGWSRHDCRRHLGEPDRSKDAREVAGVGRQPPYDRWNPSSELGLWCHYSFDESLTDRVDVAASWFL
;
A
#
# COMPACT_ATOMS: atom_id res chain seq x y z
N MET A 1 -18.08 -3.63 6.74
CA MET A 1 -17.46 -3.31 5.44
C MET A 1 -15.99 -3.15 5.70
N GLY A 2 -15.16 -3.90 4.99
CA GLY A 2 -13.71 -3.86 5.15
C GLY A 2 -13.10 -4.05 3.77
N LEU A 3 -12.04 -3.30 3.49
CA LEU A 3 -11.30 -3.43 2.26
C LEU A 3 -10.51 -4.74 2.30
N ASP A 4 -11.01 -5.79 1.66
CA ASP A 4 -10.24 -7.02 1.47
C ASP A 4 -9.31 -6.85 0.27
N VAL A 5 -8.02 -6.60 0.55
CA VAL A 5 -6.99 -6.42 -0.48
C VAL A 5 -6.94 -7.63 -1.42
N HIS A 6 -7.18 -8.84 -0.93
CA HIS A 6 -7.17 -10.06 -1.75
C HIS A 6 -8.27 -10.07 -2.83
N GLN A 7 -9.38 -9.37 -2.61
CA GLN A 7 -10.49 -9.31 -3.57
C GLN A 7 -10.33 -8.21 -4.63
N LEU A 8 -9.39 -7.29 -4.42
CA LEU A 8 -9.22 -6.11 -5.26
C LEU A 8 -8.05 -6.24 -6.22
N ILE A 9 -6.94 -6.81 -5.76
CA ILE A 9 -5.76 -7.04 -6.58
C ILE A 9 -6.12 -7.91 -7.80
N GLY A 10 -5.57 -7.56 -8.97
CA GLY A 10 -5.82 -8.25 -10.25
C GLY A 10 -7.17 -7.94 -10.88
N ARG A 11 -8.06 -7.20 -10.20
CA ARG A 11 -9.33 -6.77 -10.77
C ARG A 11 -9.18 -5.45 -11.51
N ARG A 12 -10.03 -5.25 -12.53
CA ARG A 12 -10.16 -3.93 -13.16
C ARG A 12 -10.88 -2.98 -12.20
N PRO A 13 -10.36 -1.77 -11.94
CA PRO A 13 -11.01 -0.82 -11.04
C PRO A 13 -12.47 -0.56 -11.41
N GLU A 14 -12.80 -0.45 -12.69
CA GLU A 14 -14.15 -0.18 -13.19
C GLU A 14 -15.14 -1.34 -13.03
N GLU A 15 -14.65 -2.57 -12.81
CA GLU A 15 -15.49 -3.75 -12.62
C GLU A 15 -15.79 -4.02 -11.13
N VAL A 16 -15.23 -3.23 -10.22
CA VAL A 16 -15.44 -3.34 -8.78
C VAL A 16 -16.65 -2.48 -8.37
N ALA A 17 -17.57 -3.07 -7.62
CA ALA A 17 -18.72 -2.38 -7.05
C ALA A 17 -18.30 -1.55 -5.82
N TRP A 18 -17.57 -0.44 -6.04
CA TRP A 18 -16.97 0.36 -4.96
C TRP A 18 -17.96 0.90 -3.94
N VAL A 19 -19.16 1.30 -4.38
CA VAL A 19 -20.20 1.78 -3.47
C VAL A 19 -20.62 0.68 -2.49
N ASP A 20 -20.73 -0.56 -2.95
CA ASP A 20 -21.08 -1.70 -2.10
C ASP A 20 -19.91 -2.15 -1.22
N LEU A 21 -18.68 -2.00 -1.70
CA LEU A 21 -17.47 -2.45 -1.00
C LEU A 21 -17.03 -1.47 0.10
N VAL A 22 -16.96 -0.18 -0.24
CA VAL A 22 -16.37 0.87 0.60
C VAL A 22 -17.26 2.10 0.79
N GLY A 23 -18.50 2.08 0.28
CA GLY A 23 -19.48 3.14 0.50
C GLY A 23 -19.28 4.39 -0.36
N LEU A 24 -18.27 4.40 -1.24
CA LEU A 24 -17.94 5.49 -2.15
C LEU A 24 -17.74 4.96 -3.56
N PRO A 25 -18.07 5.72 -4.61
CA PRO A 25 -17.71 5.34 -5.98
C PRO A 25 -16.20 5.38 -6.18
N LEU A 26 -15.70 4.75 -7.26
CA LEU A 26 -14.31 4.93 -7.69
C LEU A 26 -14.06 6.42 -7.95
N PRO A 27 -13.11 7.07 -7.26
CA PRO A 27 -12.76 8.46 -7.53
C PRO A 27 -12.09 8.58 -8.90
N PRO A 28 -12.12 9.78 -9.52
CA PRO A 28 -11.32 10.02 -10.71
C PRO A 28 -9.82 9.81 -10.41
N PRO A 29 -8.98 9.53 -11.42
CA PRO A 29 -7.55 9.43 -11.21
C PRO A 29 -6.96 10.67 -10.55
N SER A 30 -6.22 10.49 -9.46
CA SER A 30 -5.44 11.55 -8.80
C SER A 30 -4.17 11.89 -9.59
N GLU A 31 -3.57 10.88 -10.20
CA GLU A 31 -2.36 10.97 -11.01
C GLU A 31 -2.39 9.90 -12.11
N ILE A 32 -1.76 10.20 -13.24
CA ILE A 32 -1.57 9.26 -14.35
C ILE A 32 -0.13 9.44 -14.84
N ASP A 33 0.65 8.38 -14.80
CA ASP A 33 1.93 8.30 -15.49
C ASP A 33 1.82 7.34 -16.70
N GLU A 34 2.90 7.16 -17.45
CA GLU A 34 2.90 6.33 -18.67
C GLU A 34 2.41 4.90 -18.43
N ILE A 35 2.60 4.36 -17.22
CA ILE A 35 2.34 2.97 -16.87
C ILE A 35 1.24 2.85 -15.82
N ARG A 36 1.07 3.81 -14.91
CA ARG A 36 0.21 3.70 -13.73
C ARG A 36 -0.89 4.74 -13.68
N THR A 37 -1.98 4.36 -13.03
CA THR A 37 -3.11 5.23 -12.72
C THR A 37 -3.41 5.10 -11.24
N TYR A 38 -3.47 6.24 -10.56
CA TYR A 38 -3.64 6.35 -9.13
C TYR A 38 -5.06 6.81 -8.81
N HIS A 39 -5.74 6.14 -7.88
CA HIS A 39 -7.07 6.51 -7.41
C HIS A 39 -7.05 6.65 -5.89
N ALA A 40 -7.04 7.89 -5.41
CA ALA A 40 -7.00 8.18 -3.98
C ALA A 40 -8.41 8.19 -3.37
N PHE A 41 -8.61 7.43 -2.29
CA PHE A 41 -9.79 7.48 -1.42
C PHE A 41 -9.42 8.21 -0.11
N PRO A 42 -9.30 9.55 -0.11
CA PRO A 42 -8.80 10.29 1.05
C PRO A 42 -9.72 10.17 2.27
N GLY A 43 -11.03 10.05 2.05
CA GLY A 43 -11.99 9.82 3.13
C GLY A 43 -11.85 8.46 3.83
N LEU A 44 -11.19 7.49 3.18
CA LEU A 44 -11.01 6.13 3.67
C LEU A 44 -9.54 5.80 3.98
N GLY A 45 -8.62 6.71 3.69
CA GLY A 45 -7.20 6.51 3.93
C GLY A 45 -6.64 5.32 3.14
N PHE A 46 -6.84 5.25 1.83
CA PHE A 46 -6.07 4.37 0.93
C PHE A 46 -5.96 4.94 -0.49
N GLU A 47 -4.97 4.47 -1.24
CA GLU A 47 -4.80 4.77 -2.67
C GLU A 47 -4.65 3.46 -3.45
N LEU A 48 -5.32 3.38 -4.60
CA LEU A 48 -5.15 2.27 -5.52
C LEU A 48 -4.17 2.67 -6.61
N ILE A 49 -3.31 1.73 -6.98
CA ILE A 49 -2.45 1.85 -8.15
C ILE A 49 -2.87 0.75 -9.12
N SER A 50 -3.17 1.15 -10.34
CA SER A 50 -3.48 0.24 -11.43
C SER A 50 -2.54 0.40 -12.61
N GLU A 51 -2.14 -0.71 -13.20
CA GLU A 51 -1.26 -0.75 -14.37
C GLU A 51 -1.69 -1.90 -15.30
N PRO A 52 -1.41 -1.82 -16.61
CA PRO A 52 -1.66 -2.94 -17.49
C PRO A 52 -0.67 -4.07 -17.18
N PRO A 53 -1.13 -5.32 -17.04
CA PRO A 53 -0.25 -6.45 -16.73
C PRO A 53 0.68 -6.80 -17.89
N ASP A 54 0.22 -6.54 -19.12
CA ASP A 54 0.95 -6.76 -20.36
C ASP A 54 0.69 -5.59 -21.33
N VAL A 55 1.56 -5.44 -22.33
CA VAL A 55 1.39 -4.44 -23.38
C VAL A 55 0.06 -4.67 -24.11
N GLY A 56 -0.82 -3.66 -24.06
CA GLY A 56 -2.14 -3.69 -24.71
C GLY A 56 -3.25 -4.35 -23.89
N ALA A 57 -2.95 -4.85 -22.68
CA ALA A 57 -3.96 -5.36 -21.75
C ALA A 57 -4.69 -4.22 -21.02
N ALA A 58 -5.87 -4.53 -20.50
CA ALA A 58 -6.61 -3.61 -19.64
C ALA A 58 -5.90 -3.47 -18.27
N ARG A 59 -6.01 -2.28 -17.68
CA ARG A 59 -5.42 -1.98 -16.36
C ARG A 59 -6.10 -2.80 -15.27
N VAL A 60 -5.30 -3.33 -14.35
CA VAL A 60 -5.78 -4.01 -13.16
C VAL A 60 -5.16 -3.37 -11.92
N VAL A 61 -5.82 -3.47 -10.78
CA VAL A 61 -5.26 -3.04 -9.50
C VAL A 61 -4.05 -3.92 -9.19
N VAL A 62 -2.88 -3.30 -9.09
CA VAL A 62 -1.61 -4.00 -8.76
C VAL A 62 -1.11 -3.64 -7.38
N SER A 63 -1.58 -2.55 -6.78
CA SER A 63 -1.17 -2.18 -5.44
C SER A 63 -2.28 -1.41 -4.74
N ILE A 64 -2.37 -1.63 -3.43
CA ILE A 64 -3.17 -0.85 -2.50
C ILE A 64 -2.23 -0.31 -1.44
N MET A 65 -2.30 0.99 -1.25
CA MET A 65 -1.32 1.73 -0.49
C MET A 65 -1.97 2.47 0.66
N LEU A 66 -1.40 2.28 1.85
CA LEU A 66 -1.80 2.86 3.12
C LEU A 66 -0.58 3.62 3.69
N TYR A 67 -0.50 4.93 3.45
CA TYR A 67 0.61 5.75 3.96
C TYR A 67 0.26 6.45 5.28
N SER A 68 1.11 6.43 6.29
CA SER A 68 0.98 7.33 7.43
C SER A 68 1.41 8.75 7.04
N GLY A 69 0.49 9.53 6.48
CA GLY A 69 0.77 10.90 6.07
C GLY A 69 0.90 11.83 7.28
N ARG A 70 2.12 12.32 7.57
CA ARG A 70 2.32 13.64 8.22
C ARG A 70 2.43 14.78 7.18
N ASP A 71 2.85 14.46 5.96
CA ASP A 71 3.14 15.44 4.89
C ASP A 71 2.11 15.49 3.75
N ARG A 72 1.11 14.61 3.75
CA ARG A 72 -0.12 14.77 2.95
C ARG A 72 -1.23 15.16 3.92
N THR A 73 -1.88 16.29 3.67
CA THR A 73 -2.80 16.99 4.58
C THR A 73 -4.00 16.17 5.08
N ASP A 74 -4.21 14.96 4.55
CA ASP A 74 -5.13 13.94 5.04
C ASP A 74 -4.39 12.60 5.14
N GLY A 75 -3.73 12.35 6.27
CA GLY A 75 -3.07 11.07 6.54
C GLY A 75 -4.07 9.92 6.62
N PHE A 76 -3.61 8.70 6.36
CA PHE A 76 -4.42 7.50 6.24
C PHE A 76 -4.85 6.96 7.63
N GLU A 77 -4.74 7.79 8.67
CA GLU A 77 -5.25 7.58 10.04
C GLU A 77 -6.78 7.34 10.08
N ARG A 78 -7.47 7.61 8.95
CA ARG A 78 -8.90 7.32 8.74
C ARG A 78 -9.18 5.90 8.23
N PHE A 79 -8.16 5.09 7.97
CA PHE A 79 -8.38 3.70 7.58
C PHE A 79 -8.84 2.91 8.83
N GLU A 80 -10.14 2.71 8.93
CA GLU A 80 -10.79 1.97 10.03
C GLU A 80 -10.85 0.45 9.78
N GLY A 81 -10.34 -0.02 8.64
CA GLY A 81 -10.29 -1.44 8.30
C GLY A 81 -9.17 -2.19 9.01
N GLU A 82 -9.24 -3.52 8.98
CA GLU A 82 -8.09 -4.35 9.36
C GLU A 82 -6.97 -4.17 8.34
N LEU A 83 -5.74 -3.95 8.81
CA LEU A 83 -4.60 -3.94 7.93
C LEU A 83 -4.33 -5.35 7.39
N PRO A 84 -3.78 -5.45 6.17
CA PRO A 84 -3.39 -6.73 5.62
C PRO A 84 -2.53 -7.54 6.60
N TRP A 85 -2.83 -8.84 6.68
CA TRP A 85 -2.10 -9.82 7.50
C TRP A 85 -2.08 -9.51 9.01
N GLY A 86 -3.09 -8.79 9.52
CA GLY A 86 -3.24 -8.51 10.94
C GLY A 86 -2.20 -7.53 11.50
N LEU A 87 -1.59 -6.73 10.61
CA LEU A 87 -0.73 -5.62 11.02
C LEU A 87 -1.53 -4.58 11.81
N SER A 88 -0.84 -3.72 12.54
CA SER A 88 -1.43 -2.51 13.11
C SER A 88 -0.57 -1.31 12.81
N PHE A 89 -1.22 -0.16 12.59
CA PHE A 89 -0.54 1.12 12.71
C PHE A 89 0.03 1.22 14.13
N GLY A 90 1.17 1.87 14.31
CA GLY A 90 1.84 1.84 15.60
C GLY A 90 2.97 0.83 15.70
N TRP A 91 3.04 -0.16 14.82
CA TRP A 91 4.04 -1.21 14.97
C TRP A 91 5.45 -0.72 14.63
N SER A 92 6.43 -1.16 15.41
CA SER A 92 7.82 -0.99 15.04
C SER A 92 8.21 -2.04 13.98
N ARG A 93 9.36 -1.83 13.34
CA ARG A 93 9.98 -2.85 12.48
C ARG A 93 10.20 -4.17 13.22
N HIS A 94 10.53 -4.11 14.51
CA HIS A 94 10.66 -5.29 15.34
C HIS A 94 9.32 -6.02 15.54
N ASP A 95 8.24 -5.28 15.81
CA ASP A 95 6.91 -5.87 16.01
C ASP A 95 6.38 -6.53 14.72
N CYS A 96 6.59 -5.88 13.57
CA CYS A 96 6.27 -6.47 12.26
C CYS A 96 6.98 -7.81 12.06
N ARG A 97 8.28 -7.88 12.32
CA ARG A 97 9.06 -9.13 12.18
C ARG A 97 8.68 -10.19 13.20
N ARG A 98 8.33 -9.78 14.42
CA ARG A 98 7.87 -10.69 15.45
C ARG A 98 6.53 -11.34 15.05
N HIS A 99 5.66 -10.58 14.38
CA HIS A 99 4.35 -11.05 13.93
C HIS A 99 4.42 -11.85 12.62
N LEU A 100 5.13 -11.34 11.61
CA LEU A 100 5.17 -11.89 10.25
C LEU A 100 6.36 -12.83 9.99
N GLY A 101 7.32 -12.91 10.91
CA GLY A 101 8.59 -13.60 10.71
C GLY A 101 9.62 -12.77 9.95
N GLU A 102 10.71 -13.42 9.54
CA GLU A 102 11.80 -12.75 8.81
C GLU A 102 11.36 -12.34 7.39
N PRO A 103 11.63 -11.10 6.94
CA PRO A 103 11.27 -10.67 5.60
C PRO A 103 12.12 -11.32 4.52
N ASP A 104 11.54 -11.52 3.34
CA ASP A 104 12.25 -11.96 2.14
C ASP A 104 13.28 -10.92 1.65
N ARG A 105 12.98 -9.64 1.87
CA ARG A 105 13.89 -8.53 1.57
C ARG A 105 13.80 -7.47 2.64
N SER A 106 14.95 -6.90 2.96
CA SER A 106 15.07 -5.88 3.99
C SER A 106 16.09 -4.84 3.55
N LYS A 107 15.82 -3.55 3.78
CA LYS A 107 16.76 -2.46 3.55
C LYS A 107 16.66 -1.40 4.64
N ASP A 108 17.81 -0.84 4.98
CA ASP A 108 17.89 0.31 5.89
C ASP A 108 17.68 1.63 5.16
N ALA A 109 17.44 2.69 5.92
CA ALA A 109 17.32 4.04 5.41
C ALA A 109 18.59 4.44 4.63
N ARG A 110 18.41 5.08 3.48
CA ARG A 110 19.54 5.48 2.61
C ARG A 110 19.24 6.73 1.79
N GLU A 111 20.28 7.44 1.41
CA GLU A 111 20.22 8.49 0.38
C GLU A 111 20.38 7.88 -1.00
N VAL A 112 19.51 8.24 -1.94
CA VAL A 112 19.60 7.83 -3.35
C VAL A 112 19.72 9.07 -4.22
N ALA A 113 20.81 9.16 -4.99
CA ALA A 113 21.07 10.30 -5.87
C ALA A 113 19.90 10.52 -6.85
N GLY A 114 19.38 11.75 -6.90
CA GLY A 114 18.25 12.14 -7.76
C GLY A 114 16.87 11.72 -7.26
N VAL A 115 16.78 10.90 -6.21
CA VAL A 115 15.51 10.44 -5.61
C VAL A 115 15.35 10.98 -4.18
N GLY A 116 16.46 11.25 -3.50
CA GLY A 116 16.49 11.71 -2.10
C GLY A 116 16.49 10.56 -1.10
N ARG A 117 16.12 10.88 0.14
CA ARG A 117 16.11 9.95 1.27
C ARG A 117 15.03 8.89 1.09
N GLN A 118 15.40 7.62 1.15
CA GLN A 118 14.48 6.48 1.13
C GLN A 118 14.35 5.86 2.53
N PRO A 119 13.12 5.64 3.02
CA PRO A 119 12.92 5.05 4.35
C PRO A 119 13.41 3.60 4.40
N PRO A 120 13.70 3.07 5.61
CA PRO A 120 13.89 1.63 5.76
C PRO A 120 12.62 0.90 5.33
N TYR A 121 12.76 -0.31 4.82
CA TYR A 121 11.62 -1.15 4.52
C TYR A 121 11.93 -2.63 4.70
N ASP A 122 10.86 -3.38 4.94
CA ASP A 122 10.84 -4.84 4.89
C ASP A 122 9.76 -5.30 3.91
N ARG A 123 10.03 -6.40 3.20
CA ARG A 123 9.10 -7.02 2.26
C ARG A 123 8.92 -8.49 2.60
N TRP A 124 7.66 -8.92 2.67
CA TRP A 124 7.25 -10.31 2.75
C TRP A 124 6.48 -10.71 1.49
N ASN A 125 6.64 -11.95 1.05
CA ASN A 125 5.85 -12.59 -0.01
C ASN A 125 5.08 -13.75 0.61
N PRO A 126 3.99 -13.46 1.34
CA PRO A 126 3.20 -14.50 2.01
C PRO A 126 2.59 -15.52 1.03
N SER A 127 2.55 -15.20 -0.26
CA SER A 127 2.22 -16.12 -1.35
C SER A 127 3.08 -15.81 -2.57
N SER A 128 3.03 -16.67 -3.59
CA SER A 128 3.67 -16.44 -4.90
C SER A 128 3.12 -15.20 -5.64
N GLU A 129 2.04 -14.65 -5.13
CA GLU A 129 1.09 -13.82 -5.84
C GLU A 129 1.02 -12.43 -5.17
N LEU A 130 1.01 -12.38 -3.84
CA LEU A 130 1.00 -11.13 -3.06
C LEU A 130 2.32 -10.84 -2.37
N GLY A 131 2.74 -9.58 -2.45
CA GLY A 131 3.83 -9.00 -1.66
C GLY A 131 3.33 -7.91 -0.72
N LEU A 132 3.79 -7.98 0.52
CA LEU A 132 3.63 -6.93 1.53
C LEU A 132 4.92 -6.11 1.60
N TRP A 133 4.82 -4.79 1.48
CA TRP A 133 5.89 -3.85 1.76
C TRP A 133 5.51 -3.02 2.97
N CYS A 134 6.37 -3.03 3.99
CA CYS A 134 6.27 -2.14 5.14
C CYS A 134 7.42 -1.14 5.06
N HIS A 135 7.11 0.13 4.87
CA HIS A 135 8.06 1.23 4.99
C HIS A 135 7.98 1.81 6.40
N TYR A 136 9.12 2.13 6.98
CA TYR A 136 9.22 2.61 8.36
C TYR A 136 9.64 4.08 8.40
N SER A 137 9.41 4.74 9.53
CA SER A 137 9.96 6.08 9.75
C SER A 137 11.49 6.07 9.63
N PHE A 138 12.05 7.19 9.20
CA PHE A 138 13.50 7.38 9.07
C PHE A 138 14.27 7.39 10.40
N ASP A 139 13.55 7.57 11.49
CA ASP A 139 14.06 7.59 12.84
C ASP A 139 13.42 6.41 13.56
N GLU A 140 14.13 5.28 13.59
CA GLU A 140 13.67 4.06 14.27
C GLU A 140 13.51 4.27 15.80
N SER A 141 13.99 5.40 16.36
CA SER A 141 13.76 5.81 17.75
C SER A 141 12.50 6.66 17.95
N LEU A 142 11.96 7.25 16.88
CA LEU A 142 10.61 7.81 16.83
C LEU A 142 9.67 6.69 16.42
N THR A 143 9.30 5.92 17.44
CA THR A 143 8.44 4.76 17.37
C THR A 143 7.11 5.08 16.66
N ASP A 144 6.56 4.03 16.05
CA ASP A 144 5.12 3.82 15.89
C ASP A 144 4.47 4.11 14.53
N ARG A 145 5.20 4.23 13.41
CA ARG A 145 4.52 4.39 12.09
C ARG A 145 5.07 3.46 11.01
N VAL A 146 4.25 2.46 10.69
CA VAL A 146 4.38 1.59 9.51
C VAL A 146 3.51 2.18 8.41
N ASP A 147 4.14 2.46 7.27
CA ASP A 147 3.44 2.66 6.01
C ASP A 147 3.34 1.31 5.33
N VAL A 148 2.13 0.89 5.00
CA VAL A 148 1.87 -0.43 4.41
C VAL A 148 1.49 -0.25 2.96
N ALA A 149 2.26 -0.83 2.06
CA ALA A 149 1.87 -1.02 0.67
C ALA A 149 1.75 -2.53 0.40
N ALA A 150 0.55 -2.98 0.06
CA ALA A 150 0.35 -4.33 -0.46
C ALA A 150 0.39 -4.24 -1.98
N SER A 151 1.36 -4.92 -2.59
CA SER A 151 1.55 -4.94 -4.04
C SER A 151 1.57 -6.37 -4.57
N TRP A 152 1.13 -6.51 -5.81
CA TRP A 152 1.15 -7.74 -6.56
C TRP A 152 2.13 -7.63 -7.71
N PHE A 153 2.73 -8.76 -8.05
CA PHE A 153 3.62 -8.90 -9.19
C PHE A 153 3.00 -9.93 -10.13
N LEU A 154 2.55 -9.51 -11.33
CA LEU A 154 2.18 -10.40 -12.43
C LEU A 154 3.41 -10.69 -13.29
#